data_AF-A1SXQ9-F1
#
_entry.id   AF-A1SXQ9-F1
#
_cell.length_a   1.000
_cell.length_b   1.000
_cell.length_c   1.000
_cell.angle_alpha   90.00
_cell.angle_beta   90.00
_cell.angle_gamma   90.00
#
_symmetry.space_group_name_H-M   'P 1'
#
loop_
_entity.id
_entity.type
_entity.pdbx_description
1 polymer ?
#
loop_
_entity_poly.entity_id
_entity_poly.type
_entity_poly.pdbx_seq_one_letter_code
_entity_poly.pdbx_strand_id
1 'polypeptide(L)'
;MKISQKDLGIKIGIDPSSASGRMNHYETGRHMPDLDTLKKLAKELDVPVNYFFCETEENATLACLIDKLDDETKRKLIQLLENKTEF
;
A
#
# COMPACT_ATOMS: atom_id res chain seq x y z
N MET A 1 -1.78 2.78 16.09
CA MET A 1 -0.40 2.62 16.59
C MET A 1 0.55 3.15 15.53
N LYS A 2 1.49 4.03 15.87
CA LYS A 2 2.56 4.44 14.94
C LYS A 2 3.73 3.46 15.10
N ILE A 3 4.00 2.64 14.09
CA ILE A 3 5.20 1.79 14.03
C ILE A 3 6.39 2.66 13.62
N SER A 4 7.57 2.45 14.21
CA SER A 4 8.77 3.17 13.77
C SER A 4 9.28 2.62 12.43
N GLN A 5 10.00 3.43 11.65
CA GLN A 5 10.67 2.97 10.42
C GLN A 5 11.55 1.73 10.70
N LYS A 6 12.32 1.76 11.79
CA LYS A 6 13.20 0.65 12.18
C LYS A 6 12.39 -0.62 12.44
N ASP A 7 11.33 -0.54 13.23
CA ASP A 7 10.53 -1.71 13.58
C ASP A 7 9.81 -2.28 12.35
N LEU A 8 9.27 -1.41 11.48
CA LEU A 8 8.67 -1.83 10.23
C LEU A 8 9.69 -2.55 9.33
N GLY A 9 10.89 -1.98 9.18
CA GLY A 9 11.98 -2.60 8.44
C GLY A 9 12.34 -3.99 8.96
N ILE A 10 12.43 -4.15 10.29
CA ILE A 10 12.70 -5.46 10.91
C ILE A 10 11.57 -6.44 10.63
N LYS A 11 10.30 -6.02 10.73
CA LYS A 11 9.15 -6.89 10.47
C LYS A 11 9.08 -7.41 9.03
N ILE A 12 9.51 -6.60 8.05
CA ILE A 12 9.60 -7.05 6.65
C ILE A 12 10.89 -7.82 6.32
N GLY A 13 11.70 -8.15 7.33
CA GLY A 13 12.89 -8.99 7.20
C GLY A 13 14.17 -8.24 6.83
N ILE A 14 14.25 -6.92 7.05
CA ILE A 14 15.50 -6.17 6.91
C ILE A 14 16.34 -6.36 8.19
N ASP A 15 17.65 -6.56 8.01
CA ASP A 15 18.59 -6.65 9.12
C ASP A 15 18.47 -5.43 10.08
N PRO A 16 18.37 -5.64 11.42
CA PRO A 16 18.16 -4.56 12.38
C PRO A 16 19.19 -3.42 12.32
N SER A 17 20.43 -3.70 11.91
CA SER A 17 21.49 -2.68 11.79
C SER A 17 21.26 -1.74 10.59
N SER A 18 20.53 -2.20 9.57
CA SER A 18 20.27 -1.45 8.32
C SER A 18 18.81 -1.02 8.15
N ALA A 19 17.88 -1.52 8.99
CA ALA A 19 16.44 -1.33 8.88
C ALA A 19 16.03 0.15 8.80
N SER A 20 16.51 0.99 9.73
CA SER A 20 16.16 2.41 9.74
C SER A 20 16.64 3.13 8.48
N GLY A 21 17.87 2.85 8.03
CA GLY A 21 18.45 3.51 6.86
C GLY A 21 17.75 3.12 5.56
N ARG A 22 17.45 1.83 5.37
CA ARG A 22 16.72 1.34 4.20
C ARG A 22 15.29 1.87 4.15
N MET A 23 14.58 1.88 5.28
CA MET A 23 13.22 2.41 5.34
C MET A 23 13.18 3.91 5.08
N ASN A 24 14.14 4.68 5.62
CA ASN A 24 14.28 6.10 5.28
C ASN A 24 14.54 6.32 3.79
N HIS A 25 15.35 5.49 3.14
CA HIS A 25 15.56 5.58 1.69
C HIS A 25 14.30 5.30 0.88
N TYR A 26 13.43 4.41 1.34
CA TYR A 26 12.14 4.15 0.71
C TYR A 26 11.19 5.34 0.89
N GLU A 27 11.07 5.86 2.11
CA GLU A 27 10.16 6.96 2.44
C GLU A 27 10.55 8.29 1.77
N THR A 28 11.85 8.53 1.60
CA THR A 28 12.37 9.73 0.92
C THR A 28 12.49 9.58 -0.60
N GLY A 29 12.11 8.43 -1.16
CA GLY A 29 12.19 8.15 -2.60
C GLY A 29 13.62 8.00 -3.14
N ARG A 30 14.64 7.89 -2.27
CA ARG A 30 16.03 7.67 -2.69
C ARG A 30 16.23 6.31 -3.36
N HIS A 31 15.51 5.30 -2.88
CA HIS A 31 15.46 3.98 -3.50
C HIS A 31 14.01 3.49 -3.58
N MET A 32 13.65 2.93 -4.73
CA MET A 32 12.37 2.25 -4.88
C MET A 32 12.48 0.84 -4.31
N PRO A 33 11.58 0.42 -3.40
CA PRO A 33 11.50 -0.98 -3.02
C PRO A 33 11.06 -1.84 -4.22
N ASP A 34 11.56 -3.07 -4.30
CA ASP A 34 11.04 -4.03 -5.28
C ASP A 34 9.62 -4.50 -4.92
N LEU A 35 8.96 -5.17 -5.86
CA LEU A 35 7.58 -5.63 -5.68
C LEU A 35 7.41 -6.55 -4.46
N ASP A 36 8.40 -7.39 -4.17
CA ASP A 36 8.33 -8.31 -3.03
C ASP A 36 8.45 -7.57 -1.70
N THR A 37 9.29 -6.53 -1.64
CA THR A 37 9.38 -5.63 -0.50
C THR A 37 8.08 -4.84 -0.33
N LEU A 38 7.49 -4.33 -1.42
CA LEU A 38 6.19 -3.65 -1.38
C LEU A 38 5.07 -4.57 -0.88
N LYS A 39 5.02 -5.84 -1.30
CA LYS A 39 4.06 -6.83 -0.79
C LYS A 39 4.21 -7.07 0.71
N LYS A 40 5.45 -7.13 1.21
CA LYS A 40 5.71 -7.27 2.65
C LYS A 40 5.27 -6.02 3.43
N LEU A 41 5.57 -4.83 2.91
CA LEU A 41 5.13 -3.57 3.49
C LEU A 41 3.60 -3.48 3.53
N ALA A 42 2.94 -3.77 2.41
CA ALA A 42 1.47 -3.82 2.29
C ALA A 42 0.86 -4.71 3.37
N LYS A 43 1.39 -5.93 3.52
CA LYS A 43 0.94 -6.88 4.55
C LYS A 43 1.12 -6.34 5.98
N GLU A 44 2.27 -5.76 6.29
CA GLU A 44 2.54 -5.24 7.64
C GLU A 44 1.76 -3.96 7.97
N LEU A 45 1.36 -3.20 6.95
CA LEU A 45 0.60 -1.95 7.08
C LEU A 45 -0.91 -2.14 6.89
N ASP A 46 -1.37 -3.35 6.58
CA ASP A 46 -2.78 -3.67 6.29
C ASP A 46 -3.39 -2.81 5.17
N VAL A 47 -2.64 -2.65 4.08
CA VAL A 47 -3.04 -1.90 2.88
C VAL A 47 -2.74 -2.71 1.62
N PRO A 48 -3.49 -2.53 0.52
CA PRO A 48 -3.18 -3.21 -0.74
C PRO A 48 -1.93 -2.62 -1.40
N VAL A 49 -1.23 -3.40 -2.22
CA VAL A 49 0.05 -2.96 -2.84
C VAL A 49 -0.13 -1.72 -3.72
N ASN A 50 -1.26 -1.56 -4.40
CA ASN A 50 -1.54 -0.40 -5.23
C ASN A 50 -1.66 0.92 -4.42
N TYR A 51 -1.88 0.84 -3.10
CA TYR A 51 -1.89 2.00 -2.20
C TYR A 51 -0.61 2.84 -2.31
N PHE A 52 0.56 2.20 -2.43
CA PHE A 52 1.86 2.87 -2.49
C PHE A 52 2.06 3.70 -3.78
N PHE A 53 1.18 3.55 -4.76
CA PHE A 53 1.25 4.24 -6.05
C PHE A 53 0.15 5.29 -6.21
N CYS A 54 -0.69 5.48 -5.19
CA CYS A 54 -1.73 6.51 -5.20
C CYS A 54 -1.12 7.88 -4.92
N GLU A 55 -1.33 8.84 -5.82
CA GLU A 55 -0.83 10.22 -5.65
C GLU A 55 -1.74 11.09 -4.77
N THR A 56 -3.00 10.69 -4.58
CA THR A 56 -3.98 11.43 -3.76
C THR A 56 -4.55 10.56 -2.65
N GLU A 57 -4.97 11.22 -1.56
CA GLU A 57 -5.58 10.56 -0.40
C GLU A 57 -6.89 9.86 -0.77
N GLU A 58 -7.66 10.41 -1.70
CA GLU A 58 -8.91 9.81 -2.19
C GLU A 58 -8.64 8.48 -2.91
N ASN A 59 -7.65 8.43 -3.81
CA ASN A 59 -7.29 7.21 -4.53
C ASN A 59 -6.75 6.15 -3.57
N ALA A 60 -5.91 6.56 -2.61
CA ALA A 60 -5.36 5.68 -1.60
C ALA A 60 -6.46 5.09 -0.70
N THR A 61 -7.42 5.92 -0.30
CA THR A 61 -8.60 5.50 0.48
C THR A 61 -9.47 4.54 -0.31
N LEU A 62 -9.75 4.83 -1.58
CA LEU A 62 -10.52 3.95 -2.46
C LEU A 62 -9.83 2.60 -2.65
N ALA A 63 -8.51 2.57 -2.85
CA ALA A 63 -7.76 1.33 -2.95
C ALA A 63 -7.96 0.44 -1.71
N CYS A 64 -7.81 1.00 -0.51
CA CYS A 64 -8.03 0.29 0.75
C CYS A 64 -9.47 -0.19 0.94
N LEU A 65 -10.46 0.60 0.54
CA LEU A 65 -11.88 0.22 0.64
C LEU A 65 -12.21 -0.92 -0.33
N ILE A 66 -11.77 -0.81 -1.58
CA ILE A 66 -12.02 -1.81 -2.63
C ILE A 66 -11.38 -3.15 -2.25
N ASP A 67 -10.16 -3.15 -1.71
CA ASP A 67 -9.46 -4.38 -1.31
C ASP A 67 -10.28 -5.23 -0.34
N LYS A 68 -11.03 -4.59 0.56
CA LYS A 68 -11.88 -5.23 1.58
C LYS A 68 -13.22 -5.75 1.07
N LEU A 69 -13.62 -5.40 -0.15
CA LEU A 69 -14.88 -5.86 -0.73
C LEU A 69 -14.76 -7.28 -1.30
N ASP A 70 -15.84 -8.04 -1.22
CA ASP A 70 -15.98 -9.29 -1.97
C ASP A 70 -16.16 -9.03 -3.49
N ASP A 71 -16.01 -10.09 -4.27
CA ASP A 71 -16.06 -10.01 -5.74
C ASP A 71 -17.44 -9.59 -6.26
N GLU A 72 -18.53 -9.93 -5.57
CA GLU A 72 -19.87 -9.53 -5.99
C GLU A 72 -20.07 -8.02 -5.83
N THR A 73 -19.66 -7.49 -4.69
CA THR A 73 -19.74 -6.07 -4.37
C THR A 73 -18.82 -5.25 -5.26
N LYS A 74 -17.61 -5.75 -5.55
CA LYS A 74 -16.69 -5.15 -6.52
C LYS A 74 -17.34 -5.01 -7.90
N ARG A 75 -18.00 -6.06 -8.41
CA ARG A 75 -18.70 -6.02 -9.71
C ARG A 75 -19.84 -5.01 -9.72
N LYS A 76 -20.65 -4.94 -8.66
CA LYS A 76 -21.72 -3.93 -8.54
C LYS A 76 -21.16 -2.50 -8.51
N LEU A 77 -20.05 -2.28 -7.81
CA LEU A 77 -19.38 -0.98 -7.77
C LEU A 77 -18.86 -0.58 -9.15
N ILE A 78 -18.23 -1.50 -9.88
CA ILE A 78 -17.76 -1.25 -11.26
C ILE A 78 -18.93 -0.80 -12.14
N GLN A 79 -20.05 -1.54 -12.15
CA GLN A 79 -21.24 -1.16 -12.92
C GLN A 79 -21.80 0.21 -12.52
N LEU A 80 -21.83 0.52 -11.21
CA LEU A 80 -22.30 1.81 -10.73
C LEU A 80 -21.42 2.96 -11.25
N LEU A 81 -20.11 2.76 -11.26
CA LEU A 81 -19.14 3.76 -11.74
C LEU A 81 -19.23 3.91 -13.26
N GLU A 82 -19.25 2.82 -14.01
CA GLU A 82 -19.42 2.80 -15.48
C GLU A 82 -20.70 3.56 -15.92
N ASN A 83 -21.77 3.51 -15.13
CA ASN A 83 -23.00 4.27 -15.44
C ASN A 83 -22.90 5.77 -15.11
N LYS A 84 -21.96 6.18 -14.24
CA LYS A 84 -21.78 7.57 -13.78
C LYS A 84 -20.71 8.32 -14.56
N THR A 85 -19.69 7.61 -14.99
CA THR A 85 -18.65 8.13 -15.89
C THR A 85 -19.03 7.70 -17.30
N GLU A 86 -19.19 8.64 -18.24
CA GLU A 86 -19.35 8.32 -19.67
C GLU A 86 -18.04 7.70 -20.21
N PHE A 87 -17.78 6.44 -19.85
CA PHE A 87 -16.80 5.58 -20.49
C PHE A 87 -17.42 4.84 -21.67
#